data_AF-A0A1A9R0K8-F1
#
_entry.id   AF-A0A1A9R0K8-F1
#
_cell.length_a   1.000
_cell.length_b   1.000
_cell.length_c   1.000
_cell.angle_alpha   90.00
_cell.angle_beta   90.00
_cell.angle_gamma   90.00
#
_symmetry.space_group_name_H-M   'P 1'
#
loop_
_entity.id
_entity.type
_entity.pdbx_description
1 polymer ?
#
loop_
_entity_poly.entity_id
_entity_poly.type
_entity_poly.pdbx_seq_one_letter_code
_entity_poly.pdbx_strand_id
1 'polypeptide(L)'
;MIKLILIALTDIIFFAVLILTAVFLLSDMAGWIHLSREIGQLVVRLFIAGAPLSLVFSLIAFFNFKKARHKRYCLISVIEVLILVMVYWIIYASQI
;
A
#
# COMPACT_ATOMS: atom_id res chain seq x y z
N MET A 1 5.66 -13.55 22.84
CA MET A 1 4.34 -13.01 22.49
C MET A 1 4.40 -11.75 21.62
N ILE A 2 4.96 -10.63 22.11
CA ILE A 2 4.97 -9.33 21.38
C ILE A 2 5.56 -9.42 19.97
N LYS A 3 6.69 -10.12 19.82
CA LYS A 3 7.33 -10.34 18.50
C LYS A 3 6.42 -11.04 17.49
N LEU A 4 5.59 -11.98 17.94
CA LEU A 4 4.69 -12.75 17.08
C LEU A 4 3.50 -11.90 16.62
N ILE A 5 2.96 -11.08 17.53
CA ILE A 5 1.89 -10.12 17.23
C ILE A 5 2.37 -9.09 16.20
N LEU A 6 3.58 -8.54 16.37
CA LEU A 6 4.12 -7.54 15.44
C LEU A 6 4.37 -8.12 14.04
N ILE A 7 4.80 -9.39 13.97
CA ILE A 7 4.91 -10.13 12.72
C ILE A 7 3.55 -10.28 12.05
N ALA A 8 2.56 -10.79 12.78
CA ALA A 8 1.22 -11.03 12.24
C ALA A 8 0.56 -9.72 11.77
N LEU A 9 0.71 -8.65 12.56
CA LEU A 9 0.19 -7.33 12.22
C LEU A 9 0.86 -6.76 10.95
N THR A 10 2.18 -6.90 10.83
CA THR A 10 2.91 -6.49 9.62
C THR A 10 2.43 -7.27 8.40
N ASP A 11 2.28 -8.59 8.52
CA ASP A 11 1.78 -9.44 7.43
C ASP A 11 0.35 -9.02 7.02
N ILE A 12 -0.57 -8.81 7.98
CA ILE A 12 -1.96 -8.40 7.72
C ILE A 12 -2.01 -7.04 7.02
N ILE A 13 -1.32 -6.04 7.54
CA ILE A 13 -1.30 -4.68 6.96
C ILE A 13 -0.71 -4.74 5.56
N PHE A 14 0.42 -5.43 5.38
CA PHE A 14 1.08 -5.56 4.10
C PHE A 14 0.15 -6.18 3.05
N PHE A 15 -0.49 -7.33 3.35
CA PHE A 15 -1.39 -7.98 2.39
C PHE A 15 -2.67 -7.18 2.13
N ALA A 16 -3.23 -6.52 3.14
CA ALA A 16 -4.40 -5.66 2.95
C ALA A 16 -4.09 -4.51 1.97
N VAL A 17 -2.93 -3.86 2.14
CA VAL A 17 -2.50 -2.78 1.26
C VAL A 17 -2.14 -3.30 -0.12
N LEU A 18 -1.48 -4.45 -0.23
CA LEU A 18 -1.18 -5.08 -1.52
C LEU A 18 -2.44 -5.38 -2.33
N ILE A 19 -3.51 -5.86 -1.66
CA ILE A 19 -4.82 -6.09 -2.29
C ILE A 19 -5.43 -4.76 -2.73
N LEU A 20 -5.37 -3.72 -1.89
CA LEU A 20 -5.86 -2.38 -2.25
C LEU A 20 -5.10 -1.82 -3.47
N THR A 21 -3.78 -1.99 -3.52
CA THR A 21 -2.94 -1.63 -4.67
C THR A 21 -3.41 -2.35 -5.93
N ALA A 22 -3.64 -3.67 -5.85
CA ALA A 22 -4.12 -4.45 -6.98
C ALA A 22 -5.52 -3.97 -7.45
N VAL A 23 -6.45 -3.75 -6.52
CA VAL A 23 -7.80 -3.24 -6.83
C VAL A 23 -7.72 -1.85 -7.48
N PHE A 24 -6.88 -0.96 -6.94
CA PHE A 24 -6.67 0.38 -7.49
C PHE A 24 -6.14 0.31 -8.93
N LEU A 25 -5.06 -0.45 -9.17
CA LEU A 25 -4.46 -0.58 -10.50
C LEU A 25 -5.41 -1.27 -11.50
N LEU A 26 -6.16 -2.29 -11.08
CA LEU A 26 -7.14 -2.98 -11.95
C LEU A 26 -8.34 -2.10 -12.29
N SER A 27 -8.75 -1.21 -11.37
CA SER A 27 -9.81 -0.24 -11.62
C SER A 27 -9.34 0.85 -12.59
N ASP A 28 -8.14 1.40 -12.37
CA ASP A 28 -7.65 2.57 -13.11
C ASP A 28 -6.99 2.22 -14.45
N MET A 29 -6.07 1.23 -14.48
CA MET A 29 -5.30 0.90 -15.69
C MET A 29 -6.05 0.00 -16.66
N ALA A 30 -6.84 -0.94 -16.13
CA ALA A 30 -7.48 -1.96 -16.96
C ALA A 30 -8.95 -1.64 -17.25
N GLY A 31 -9.57 -0.76 -16.45
CA GLY A 31 -11.02 -0.54 -16.49
C GLY A 31 -11.83 -1.81 -16.19
N TRP A 32 -11.19 -2.88 -15.74
CA TRP A 32 -11.81 -4.21 -15.57
C TRP A 32 -12.76 -4.24 -14.37
N ILE A 33 -12.54 -3.36 -13.40
CA ILE A 33 -13.40 -3.21 -12.24
C ILE A 33 -14.10 -1.86 -12.32
N HIS A 34 -15.38 -1.88 -12.68
CA HIS A 34 -16.25 -0.71 -12.64
C HIS A 34 -16.68 -0.47 -11.19
N LEU A 35 -15.81 0.18 -10.41
CA LEU A 35 -16.16 0.60 -9.06
C LEU A 35 -17.15 1.77 -9.13
N SER A 36 -18.18 1.74 -8.28
CA SER A 36 -19.00 2.93 -8.07
C SER A 36 -18.12 4.08 -7.55
N ARG A 37 -18.53 5.32 -7.81
CA ARG A 37 -17.77 6.51 -7.39
C ARG A 37 -17.46 6.51 -5.89
N GLU A 38 -18.38 6.03 -5.06
CA GLU A 38 -18.21 5.94 -3.61
C GLU A 38 -17.16 4.87 -3.22
N ILE A 39 -17.22 3.68 -3.84
CA ILE A 39 -16.28 2.60 -3.55
C ILE A 39 -14.88 2.96 -4.04
N GLY A 40 -14.76 3.57 -5.23
CA GLY A 40 -13.48 4.05 -5.76
C GLY A 40 -12.82 5.07 -4.81
N GLN A 41 -13.59 6.05 -4.32
CA GLN A 41 -13.10 7.01 -3.33
C GLN A 41 -12.66 6.34 -2.02
N LEU A 42 -13.40 5.34 -1.55
CA LEU A 42 -13.04 4.58 -0.36
C LEU A 42 -11.71 3.83 -0.55
N VAL A 43 -11.54 3.13 -1.67
CA VAL A 43 -10.30 2.41 -2.00
C VAL A 43 -9.11 3.36 -2.04
N VAL A 44 -9.26 4.51 -2.71
CA VAL A 44 -8.21 5.53 -2.77
C VAL A 44 -7.86 6.05 -1.37
N ARG A 45 -8.85 6.37 -0.53
CA ARG A 45 -8.61 6.83 0.85
C ARG A 45 -7.87 5.79 1.69
N LEU A 46 -8.29 4.53 1.61
CA LEU A 46 -7.66 3.42 2.32
C LEU A 46 -6.24 3.17 1.81
N PHE A 47 -6.02 3.27 0.50
CA PHE A 47 -4.70 3.15 -0.10
C PHE A 47 -3.78 4.30 0.36
N ILE A 48 -4.30 5.53 0.43
CA ILE A 48 -3.55 6.69 0.87
C ILE A 48 -3.04 6.57 2.30
N ALA A 49 -3.88 6.09 3.22
CA ALA A 49 -3.47 5.83 4.59
C ALA A 49 -2.64 4.54 4.72
N GLY A 50 -2.98 3.52 3.92
CA GLY A 50 -2.43 2.18 4.00
C GLY A 50 -0.99 2.08 3.50
N ALA A 51 -0.65 2.67 2.35
CA ALA A 51 0.69 2.55 1.78
C ALA A 51 1.81 3.08 2.69
N PRO A 52 1.69 4.28 3.31
CA PRO A 52 2.66 4.75 4.29
C PRO A 52 2.75 3.84 5.52
N LEU A 53 1.60 3.35 6.00
CA LEU A 53 1.53 2.46 7.16
C LEU A 53 2.24 1.13 6.89
N SER A 54 1.97 0.52 5.72
CA SER A 54 2.62 -0.68 5.19
C SER A 54 4.14 -0.52 5.17
N LEU A 55 4.62 0.62 4.69
CA LEU A 55 6.06 0.93 4.67
C LEU A 55 6.67 1.04 6.06
N VAL A 56 6.03 1.77 6.99
CA VAL A 56 6.53 1.95 8.36
C VAL A 56 6.62 0.60 9.09
N PHE A 57 5.57 -0.22 9.05
CA PHE A 57 5.59 -1.53 9.70
C PHE A 57 6.61 -2.47 9.04
N SER A 58 6.75 -2.42 7.71
CA SER A 58 7.74 -3.22 6.99
C SER A 58 9.17 -2.83 7.35
N LEU A 59 9.46 -1.53 7.50
CA LEU A 59 10.76 -1.04 7.97
C LEU A 59 11.06 -1.49 9.41
N ILE A 60 10.10 -1.31 10.32
CA ILE A 60 10.23 -1.77 11.71
C ILE A 60 10.50 -3.28 11.74
N ALA A 61 9.77 -4.07 10.97
CA ALA A 61 9.96 -5.51 10.89
C ALA A 61 11.31 -5.90 10.25
N PHE A 62 11.77 -5.16 9.24
CA PHE A 62 13.06 -5.38 8.61
C PHE A 62 14.22 -5.16 9.58
N PHE A 63 14.25 -4.04 10.32
CA PHE A 63 15.30 -3.75 11.29
C PHE A 63 15.28 -4.71 12.49
N ASN A 64 14.10 -5.08 12.99
CA ASN A 64 13.98 -5.93 14.17
C ASN A 64 14.19 -7.42 13.90
N PHE A 65 13.77 -7.94 12.74
CA PHE A 65 13.78 -9.38 12.48
C PHE A 65 14.77 -9.83 11.41
N LYS A 66 15.27 -8.92 10.56
CA LYS A 66 16.28 -9.16 9.50
C LYS A 66 16.00 -10.38 8.58
N LYS A 67 14.73 -10.81 8.46
CA LYS A 67 14.34 -11.91 7.57
C LYS A 67 14.21 -11.42 6.14
N ALA A 68 14.61 -12.25 5.18
CA ALA A 68 14.55 -11.94 3.74
C ALA A 68 13.13 -11.54 3.27
N ARG A 69 12.07 -12.11 3.86
CA ARG A 69 10.68 -11.74 3.54
C ARG A 69 10.35 -10.27 3.84
N HIS A 70 10.83 -9.73 4.96
CA HIS A 70 10.54 -8.34 5.35
C HIS A 70 11.31 -7.33 4.50
N LYS A 71 12.46 -7.74 3.93
CA LYS A 71 13.15 -6.96 2.89
C LYS A 71 12.28 -6.80 1.65
N ARG A 72 11.61 -7.88 1.21
CA ARG A 72 10.68 -7.84 0.06
C ARG A 72 9.49 -6.96 0.35
N TYR A 73 8.91 -7.06 1.55
CA TYR A 73 7.78 -6.21 1.95
C TYR A 73 8.18 -4.73 1.89
N CYS A 74 9.31 -4.38 2.47
CA CYS A 74 9.80 -3.01 2.45
C CYS A 74 9.98 -2.49 1.02
N LEU A 75 10.53 -3.30 0.11
CA LEU A 75 10.72 -2.91 -1.29
C LEU A 75 9.38 -2.71 -2.01
N ILE A 76 8.41 -3.59 -1.78
CA ILE A 76 7.07 -3.47 -2.35
C ILE A 76 6.35 -2.24 -1.78
N SER A 77 6.38 -2.03 -0.46
CA SER A 77 5.76 -0.86 0.17
C SER A 77 6.38 0.47 -0.30
N VAL A 78 7.68 0.50 -0.61
CA VAL A 78 8.31 1.68 -1.25
C VAL A 78 7.68 1.93 -2.62
N ILE A 79 7.46 0.88 -3.43
CA ILE A 79 6.80 1.00 -4.73
C ILE A 79 5.35 1.50 -4.56
N GLU A 80 4.60 0.99 -3.58
CA GLU A 80 3.24 1.45 -3.28
C GLU A 80 3.19 2.94 -2.96
N VAL A 81 4.12 3.42 -2.13
CA VAL A 81 4.25 4.86 -1.82
C VAL A 81 4.66 5.67 -3.05
N LEU A 82 5.55 5.15 -3.90
CA LEU A 82 5.93 5.82 -5.16
C LEU A 82 4.75 5.95 -6.12
N ILE A 83 3.92 4.91 -6.26
CA ILE A 83 2.66 4.97 -7.04
C ILE A 83 1.79 6.09 -6.51
N LEU A 84 1.62 6.18 -5.19
CA LEU A 84 0.82 7.22 -4.57
C LEU A 84 1.37 8.64 -4.83
N VAL A 85 2.69 8.82 -4.74
CA VAL A 85 3.34 10.11 -5.06
C VAL A 85 3.12 10.47 -6.53
N MET A 86 3.24 9.51 -7.44
CA MET A 86 2.99 9.73 -8.87
C MET A 86 1.54 10.13 -9.14
N VAL A 87 0.57 9.44 -8.51
CA VAL A 87 -0.85 9.80 -8.63
C VAL A 87 -1.10 11.22 -8.13
N TYR A 88 -0.56 11.59 -6.97
CA TYR A 88 -0.66 12.95 -6.44
C TYR A 88 -0.02 13.99 -7.37
N TRP A 89 1.14 13.67 -7.93
CA TRP A 89 1.84 14.54 -8.87
C TRP A 89 1.02 14.79 -10.14
N ILE A 90 0.43 13.74 -10.73
CA ILE A 90 -0.42 13.86 -11.93
C ILE A 90 -1.64 14.74 -11.64
N ILE A 91 -2.28 14.56 -10.48
CA ILE A 91 -3.44 15.38 -10.08
C ILE A 91 -3.02 16.84 -9.90
N TYR A 92 -1.89 17.10 -9.22
CA TYR A 92 -1.41 18.46 -9.00
C TYR A 92 -0.98 19.15 -10.30
N ALA A 93 -0.28 18.44 -11.18
CA ALA A 93 0.17 18.97 -12.47
C ALA A 93 -0.99 19.27 -13.43
N SER A 94 -2.13 18.59 -13.30
CA SER A 94 -3.32 18.85 -14.13
C SER A 94 -4.18 20.03 -13.64
N GLN A 95 -3.85 20.60 -12.47
CA GLN A 95 -4.52 21.78 -11.90
C GLN A 95 -3.81 23.11 -12.19
N ILE A 96 -2.60 23.06 -12.76
CA ILE A 96 -1.76 24.21 -13.15
C ILE A 96 -1.92 24.46 -14.65
#